data_AF-A0A534W197-F1
#
_entry.id   AF-A0A534W197-F1
#
_cell.length_a   1.000
_cell.length_b   1.000
_cell.length_c   1.000
_cell.angle_alpha   90.00
_cell.angle_beta   90.00
_cell.angle_gamma   90.00
#
_symmetry.space_group_name_H-M   'P 1'
#
loop_
_entity.id
_entity.type
_entity.pdbx_description
1 polymer ?
#
loop_
_entity_poly.entity_id
_entity_poly.type
_entity_poly.pdbx_seq_one_letter_code
_entity_poly.pdbx_strand_id
1 'polypeptide(L)'
;MRSIALLACLAAAACSHATLPGTNIRDTPQNRAVLDVFGRYKQALEARDAGAILALTTPDYADPGDPARGISPTDHQHLEQRLKGDLSRVTGLRLEATVKDNGEWKIASGL
;
A
#
# COMPACT_ATOMS: atom_id res chain seq x y z
N MET A 1 -32.48 14.41 27.75
CA MET A 1 -32.27 15.40 26.67
C MET A 1 -30.80 15.56 26.25
N ARG A 2 -29.80 15.43 27.15
CA ARG A 2 -28.36 15.53 26.79
C ARG A 2 -27.85 14.41 25.88
N SER A 3 -28.44 13.21 25.95
CA SER A 3 -28.00 12.03 25.19
C SER A 3 -28.37 12.05 23.70
N ILE A 4 -29.39 12.82 23.31
CA ILE A 4 -29.83 12.91 21.90
C ILE A 4 -28.88 13.78 21.08
N ALA A 5 -28.30 14.82 21.71
CA ALA A 5 -27.34 15.71 21.06
C ALA A 5 -26.03 14.98 20.68
N LEU A 6 -25.60 14.00 21.48
CA LEU A 6 -24.41 13.18 21.20
C LEU A 6 -24.61 12.26 19.99
N LEU A 7 -25.79 11.62 19.84
CA LEU A 7 -26.07 10.78 18.67
C LEU A 7 -26.17 11.58 17.36
N ALA A 8 -26.69 12.82 17.42
CA ALA A 8 -26.80 13.67 16.23
C ALA A 8 -25.43 14.11 15.67
N CYS A 9 -24.44 14.32 16.54
CA CYS A 9 -23.07 14.65 16.10
C CYS A 9 -22.34 13.47 15.43
N LEU A 10 -22.62 12.21 15.83
CA LEU A 10 -22.06 11.03 15.15
C LEU A 10 -22.66 10.82 13.75
N ALA A 11 -23.95 11.16 13.56
CA ALA A 11 -24.61 11.04 12.26
C ALA A 11 -24.09 12.07 11.24
N ALA A 12 -23.68 13.26 11.68
CA ALA A 12 -23.12 14.30 10.82
C ALA A 12 -21.70 13.97 10.29
N ALA A 13 -20.94 13.12 10.97
CA ALA A 13 -19.62 12.66 10.52
C ALA A 13 -19.71 11.64 9.36
N ALA A 14 -20.86 11.01 9.15
CA ALA A 14 -21.07 10.01 8.10
C ALA A 14 -21.44 10.61 6.73
N CYS A 15 -21.72 11.92 6.65
CA CYS A 15 -22.19 12.58 5.43
C CYS A 15 -21.16 13.50 4.76
N SER A 16 -19.86 13.29 5.02
CA SER A 16 -18.83 13.97 4.23
C SER A 16 -18.41 13.10 3.06
N HIS A 17 -18.56 13.61 1.84
CA HIS A 17 -17.93 13.06 0.62
C HIS A 17 -16.42 13.28 0.65
N ALA A 18 -15.78 12.95 1.78
CA ALA A 18 -14.36 13.19 1.99
C ALA A 18 -13.55 12.35 0.99
N THR A 19 -12.47 12.96 0.50
CA THR A 19 -11.44 12.27 -0.26
C THR A 19 -10.19 12.13 0.60
N LEU A 20 -9.35 11.15 0.28
CA LEU A 20 -8.04 11.04 0.90
C LEU A 20 -7.26 12.34 0.64
N PRO A 21 -6.53 12.89 1.64
CA PRO A 21 -5.85 14.18 1.50
C PRO A 21 -4.97 14.26 0.24
N GLY A 22 -5.14 15.33 -0.54
CA GLY A 22 -4.37 15.56 -1.77
C GLY A 22 -4.78 14.68 -2.96
N THR A 23 -5.93 14.00 -2.89
CA THR A 23 -6.44 13.14 -3.97
C THR A 23 -7.92 13.35 -4.23
N ASN A 24 -8.42 12.82 -5.36
CA ASN A 24 -9.85 12.68 -5.63
C ASN A 24 -10.41 11.28 -5.25
N ILE A 25 -9.61 10.46 -4.55
CA ILE A 25 -10.01 9.11 -4.14
C ILE A 25 -10.92 9.21 -2.93
N ARG A 26 -12.09 8.57 -2.98
CA ARG A 26 -13.04 8.53 -1.85
C ARG A 26 -12.37 8.03 -0.58
N ASP A 27 -12.60 8.72 0.52
CA ASP A 27 -12.12 8.35 1.84
C ASP A 27 -13.03 7.30 2.47
N THR A 28 -12.75 6.03 2.15
CA THR A 28 -13.49 4.87 2.68
C THR A 28 -12.59 4.05 3.60
N PRO A 29 -13.15 3.31 4.58
CA PRO A 29 -12.36 2.39 5.41
C PRO A 29 -11.52 1.41 4.59
N GLN A 30 -12.06 0.93 3.46
CA GLN A 30 -11.35 0.02 2.55
C GLN A 30 -10.13 0.70 1.92
N ASN A 31 -10.27 1.93 1.43
CA ASN A 31 -9.16 2.67 0.85
C ASN A 31 -8.10 3.00 1.91
N ARG A 32 -8.51 3.35 3.14
CA ARG A 32 -7.58 3.53 4.26
C ARG A 32 -6.84 2.24 4.61
N ALA A 33 -7.51 1.09 4.61
CA ALA A 33 -6.86 -0.20 4.86
C ALA A 33 -5.76 -0.52 3.83
N VAL A 34 -5.96 -0.17 2.54
CA VAL A 34 -4.92 -0.30 1.52
C VAL A 34 -3.73 0.60 1.81
N LEU A 35 -3.98 1.86 2.19
CA LEU A 35 -2.91 2.78 2.58
C LEU A 35 -2.15 2.29 3.82
N ASP A 36 -2.84 1.68 4.79
CA ASP A 36 -2.22 1.14 5.99
C ASP A 36 -1.31 -0.08 5.67
N VAL A 37 -1.71 -0.94 4.74
CA VAL A 37 -0.83 -2.02 4.23
C VAL A 37 0.41 -1.42 3.58
N PHE A 38 0.23 -0.42 2.71
CA PHE A 38 1.34 0.24 2.03
C PHE A 38 2.28 0.97 3.02
N GLY A 39 1.72 1.63 4.03
CA GLY A 39 2.49 2.30 5.08
C GLY A 39 3.36 1.33 5.87
N ARG A 40 2.80 0.17 6.26
CA ARG A 40 3.56 -0.91 6.91
C ARG A 40 4.65 -1.48 6.00
N TYR A 41 4.34 -1.68 4.71
CA TYR A 41 5.32 -2.14 3.73
C TYR A 41 6.49 -1.14 3.62
N LYS A 42 6.21 0.16 3.47
CA LYS A 42 7.22 1.21 3.43
C LYS A 42 8.12 1.19 4.66
N GLN A 43 7.53 1.14 5.86
CA GLN A 43 8.29 1.09 7.11
C GLN A 43 9.19 -0.13 7.18
N ALA A 44 8.66 -1.32 6.84
CA ALA A 44 9.43 -2.56 6.84
C ALA A 44 10.58 -2.52 5.82
N LEU A 45 10.34 -1.99 4.62
CA LEU A 45 11.33 -1.89 3.56
C LEU A 45 12.47 -0.92 3.92
N GLU A 46 12.14 0.26 4.46
CA GLU A 46 13.15 1.24 4.89
C GLU A 46 13.94 0.77 6.12
N ALA A 47 13.30 0.00 7.01
CA ALA A 47 13.97 -0.69 8.11
C ALA A 47 14.80 -1.90 7.64
N ARG A 48 14.65 -2.33 6.37
CA ARG A 48 15.22 -3.57 5.81
C ARG A 48 14.82 -4.82 6.61
N ASP A 49 13.61 -4.81 7.16
CA ASP A 49 13.06 -5.92 7.92
C ASP A 49 12.34 -6.91 6.99
N ALA A 50 13.07 -7.94 6.57
CA ALA A 50 12.55 -9.01 5.73
C ALA A 50 11.36 -9.74 6.37
N GLY A 51 11.37 -9.92 7.70
CA GLY A 51 10.30 -10.61 8.41
C GLY A 51 9.01 -9.79 8.41
N ALA A 52 9.11 -8.48 8.65
CA ALA A 52 7.97 -7.58 8.60
C ALA A 52 7.38 -7.45 7.19
N ILE A 53 8.18 -7.50 6.13
CA ILE A 53 7.66 -7.55 4.75
C ILE A 53 6.93 -8.86 4.50
N LEU A 54 7.53 -10.00 4.88
CA LEU A 54 6.91 -11.31 4.70
C LEU A 54 5.58 -11.43 5.47
N ALA A 55 5.49 -10.84 6.67
CA ALA A 55 4.26 -10.83 7.46
C ALA A 55 3.09 -10.05 6.81
N LEU A 56 3.33 -9.29 5.74
CA LEU A 56 2.28 -8.64 4.95
C LEU A 56 1.70 -9.53 3.85
N THR A 57 2.31 -10.68 3.58
CA THR A 57 1.81 -11.65 2.59
C THR A 57 0.96 -12.73 3.27
N THR A 58 0.18 -13.44 2.47
CA THR A 58 -0.59 -14.60 2.94
C THR A 58 0.28 -15.87 2.88
N PRO A 59 0.01 -16.89 3.72
CA PRO A 59 0.77 -18.15 3.68
C PRO A 59 0.73 -18.87 2.32
N ASP A 60 -0.33 -18.65 1.53
CA ASP A 60 -0.53 -19.17 0.19
C ASP A 60 -0.04 -18.20 -0.92
N TYR A 61 0.79 -17.22 -0.56
CA TYR A 61 1.35 -16.26 -1.51
C TYR A 61 2.03 -16.97 -2.69
N ALA A 62 1.61 -16.60 -3.89
CA ALA A 62 2.20 -17.03 -5.15
C ALA A 62 2.26 -15.84 -6.12
N ASP A 63 3.45 -15.57 -6.63
CA ASP A 63 3.73 -14.61 -7.69
C ASP A 63 4.10 -15.40 -8.96
N PRO A 64 3.37 -15.27 -10.07
CA PRO A 64 3.71 -15.94 -11.32
C PRO A 64 5.02 -15.42 -11.94
N GLY A 65 5.56 -14.30 -11.46
CA GLY A 65 6.70 -13.63 -12.04
C GLY A 65 6.36 -12.97 -13.38
N ASP A 66 7.41 -12.60 -14.10
CA ASP A 66 7.34 -12.02 -15.44
C ASP A 66 8.49 -12.58 -16.30
N PRO A 67 8.26 -13.69 -17.01
CA PRO A 67 9.28 -14.32 -17.85
C PRO A 67 9.82 -13.40 -18.95
N ALA A 68 9.02 -12.46 -19.46
CA ALA A 68 9.47 -11.50 -20.47
C ALA A 68 10.53 -10.53 -19.91
N ARG A 69 10.53 -10.35 -18.58
CA ARG A 69 11.54 -9.58 -17.84
C ARG A 69 12.56 -10.45 -17.11
N GLY A 70 12.54 -11.77 -17.34
CA GLY A 70 13.42 -12.73 -16.67
C GLY A 70 13.12 -12.91 -15.18
N ILE A 71 11.93 -12.53 -14.72
CA ILE A 71 11.51 -12.68 -13.32
C ILE A 71 10.81 -14.04 -13.19
N SER A 72 11.43 -14.97 -12.49
CA SER A 72 10.85 -16.29 -12.24
C SER A 72 9.67 -16.23 -11.25
N PRO A 73 8.72 -17.17 -11.33
CA PRO A 73 7.71 -17.35 -10.30
C PRO A 73 8.34 -17.48 -8.90
N THR A 74 7.58 -17.09 -7.88
CA THR A 74 8.02 -17.10 -6.48
C THR A 74 6.85 -17.44 -5.58
N ASP A 75 7.08 -18.30 -4.59
CA ASP A 75 6.12 -18.61 -3.53
C ASP A 75 6.53 -17.92 -2.21
N HIS A 76 5.73 -18.09 -1.16
CA HIS A 76 6.01 -17.55 0.16
C HIS A 76 7.42 -17.92 0.71
N GLN A 77 7.83 -19.17 0.56
CA GLN A 77 9.12 -19.66 1.08
C GLN A 77 10.31 -19.04 0.32
N HIS A 78 10.23 -19.03 -1.01
CA HIS A 78 11.25 -18.42 -1.85
C HIS A 78 11.30 -16.91 -1.68
N LEU A 79 10.15 -16.26 -1.46
CA LEU A 79 10.08 -14.84 -1.13
C LEU A 79 10.86 -14.54 0.16
N GLU A 80 10.67 -15.33 1.22
CA GLU A 80 11.43 -15.15 2.48
C GLU A 80 12.95 -15.20 2.24
N GLN A 81 13.41 -16.22 1.50
CA GLN A 81 14.84 -16.40 1.21
C GLN A 81 15.39 -15.23 0.40
N ARG A 82 14.65 -14.79 -0.63
CA ARG A 82 15.02 -13.65 -1.47
C ARG A 82 15.08 -12.36 -0.68
N LEU A 83 14.08 -12.06 0.15
CA LEU A 83 14.05 -10.86 0.99
C LEU A 83 15.28 -10.79 1.92
N LYS A 84 15.63 -11.91 2.57
CA LYS A 84 16.82 -11.96 3.44
C LYS A 84 18.10 -11.68 2.65
N GLY A 85 18.27 -12.31 1.48
CA GLY A 85 19.46 -12.14 0.65
C GLY A 85 19.54 -10.78 -0.05
N ASP A 86 18.40 -10.20 -0.44
CA ASP A 86 18.34 -8.91 -1.13
C ASP A 86 18.60 -7.76 -0.15
N LEU A 87 17.89 -7.76 1.00
CA LEU A 87 17.99 -6.68 1.96
C LEU A 87 19.32 -6.66 2.73
N SER A 88 19.98 -7.80 2.91
CA SER A 88 21.32 -7.85 3.52
C SER A 88 22.39 -7.14 2.69
N ARG A 89 22.14 -6.93 1.40
CA ARG A 89 23.06 -6.26 0.47
C ARG A 89 22.82 -4.76 0.36
N VAL A 90 21.75 -4.24 0.96
CA VAL A 90 21.37 -2.83 0.89
C VAL A 90 21.85 -2.11 2.14
N THR A 91 22.67 -1.07 1.97
CA THR A 91 23.21 -0.26 3.08
C THR A 91 22.25 0.80 3.59
N GLY A 92 21.38 1.33 2.73
CA GLY A 92 20.33 2.27 3.07
C GLY A 92 19.26 2.30 1.99
N LEU A 93 17.99 2.41 2.40
CA LEU A 93 16.85 2.42 1.50
C LEU A 93 15.86 3.48 1.94
N ARG A 94 15.35 4.26 0.98
CA ARG A 94 14.24 5.18 1.15
C ARG A 94 13.22 4.93 0.06
N LEU A 95 11.95 4.78 0.44
CA LEU A 95 10.84 4.61 -0.47
C LEU A 95 9.99 5.89 -0.48
N GLU A 96 9.98 6.58 -1.61
CA GLU A 96 9.06 7.67 -1.85
C GLU A 96 7.91 7.17 -2.71
N ALA A 97 6.67 7.41 -2.26
CA ALA A 97 5.49 6.99 -2.97
C ALA A 97 4.43 8.07 -2.85
N THR A 98 3.70 8.28 -3.95
CA THR A 98 2.61 9.24 -4.03
C THR A 98 1.36 8.52 -4.48
N VAL A 99 0.26 8.73 -3.75
CA VAL A 99 -1.06 8.27 -4.15
C VAL A 99 -1.62 9.30 -5.10
N LYS A 100 -1.93 8.90 -6.34
CA LYS A 100 -2.59 9.74 -7.33
C LYS A 100 -3.89 9.09 -7.76
N ASP A 101 -4.89 9.91 -8.05
CA ASP A 101 -6.00 9.42 -8.87
C ASP A 101 -5.47 9.17 -10.29
N ASN A 102 -6.01 8.16 -10.97
CA ASN A 102 -5.66 7.91 -12.36
C ASN A 102 -6.38 8.94 -13.23
N GLY A 103 -5.98 10.21 -13.15
CA GLY A 103 -6.29 11.19 -14.18
C GLY A 103 -5.76 10.64 -15.50
N GLU A 104 -6.61 10.61 -16.53
CA GLU A 104 -6.33 10.18 -17.88
C GLU A 104 -4.88 10.43 -18.27
N TRP A 105 -4.14 9.39 -18.64
CA TRP A 105 -2.88 9.55 -19.35
C TRP A 105 -3.20 10.08 -20.74
N LYS A 106 -3.48 11.38 -20.86
CA LYS A 106 -3.26 12.09 -22.12
C LYS A 106 -1.76 12.12 -22.28
N ILE A 107 -1.24 11.10 -22.97
CA ILE A 107 0.06 11.16 -23.60
C ILE A 107 0.18 12.54 -24.22
N ALA A 108 1.08 13.35 -23.67
CA ALA A 108 1.62 14.50 -24.37
C ALA A 108 2.38 13.93 -25.57
N SER A 109 1.65 13.59 -26.63
CA SER A 109 2.19 13.48 -27.98
C SER A 109 2.50 14.90 -28.43
N GLY A 110 3.59 15.44 -27.90
CA GLY A 110 4.30 16.55 -28.51
C GLY A 110 5.15 15.99 -29.64
N LEU A 111 4.53 15.85 -30.81
CA LEU A 111 5.17 15.94 -32.12
C LEU A 111 4.36 16.94 -32.94
#